data_AF-A0A2V5U4F7-F1
#
_entry.id   AF-A0A2V5U4F7-F1
#
_cell.length_a   1.000
_cell.length_b   1.000
_cell.length_c   1.000
_cell.angle_alpha   90.00
_cell.angle_beta   90.00
_cell.angle_gamma   90.00
#
_symmetry.space_group_name_H-M   'P 1'
#
loop_
_entity.id
_entity.type
_entity.pdbx_description
1 polymer ?
#
loop_
_entity_poly.entity_id
_entity_poly.type
_entity_poly.pdbx_seq_one_letter_code
_entity_poly.pdbx_strand_id
1 'polypeptide(L)'
;MKDRLRRCAAIASFVFAGWLSACVSSPTQKGATVLIGSPEAASAFVRRVDYSEAPEMQELAERARRIGNEVYPKILTLLADNTSKLPQQFDIVFKEHVEFRNFAGYECGAYAMGKKIYLAADLLQRNPNLLDVQLVHEIAHVAQHYDWPKVPPYWTEGIADYLRFKLGYTNGWSCPQCSALYPHYTDGYTCAGALLLYVDTTYGSNVVRQLNKELRSVTYSDAFFVKASGKSLKELWSEFRKTPFFTPAAGDILKLEESLGYVNGQPPVGLDVGSISRINEARAETYIKQQPGGRLWTEAVQFLKSLKDKNRLPGWSRGEHGKILFQTYISDLQKVIGDFEPYPFSKTLVVNKNSDHSIYHYIVVRESKDASWKLDKAWRASRNGRIVEEYPVP
;
A
#
# COMPACT_ATOMS: atom_id res chain seq x y z
N MET A 1 -0.74 -23.71 -5.37
CA MET A 1 0.31 -22.65 -5.28
C MET A 1 1.25 -22.68 -6.48
N LYS A 2 1.84 -23.84 -6.83
CA LYS A 2 2.51 -24.03 -8.14
C LYS A 2 1.60 -23.66 -9.33
N ASP A 3 0.30 -23.97 -9.27
CA ASP A 3 -0.67 -23.54 -10.29
C ASP A 3 -1.03 -22.04 -10.27
N ARG A 4 -0.94 -21.34 -9.13
CA ARG A 4 -1.10 -19.87 -9.10
C ARG A 4 0.13 -19.18 -9.69
N LEU A 5 1.33 -19.67 -9.37
CA LEU A 5 2.58 -19.19 -9.96
C LEU A 5 2.70 -19.53 -11.47
N ARG A 6 2.15 -20.66 -11.92
CA ARG A 6 2.03 -21.00 -13.36
C ARG A 6 0.96 -20.17 -14.08
N ARG A 7 -0.21 -19.92 -13.45
CA ARG A 7 -1.24 -19.03 -14.01
C ARG A 7 -0.76 -17.58 -14.11
N CYS A 8 0.11 -17.13 -13.21
CA CYS A 8 0.79 -15.83 -13.32
C CYS A 8 1.62 -15.65 -14.60
N ALA A 9 2.19 -16.72 -15.14
CA ALA A 9 2.93 -16.68 -16.42
C ALA A 9 2.01 -16.82 -17.66
N ALA A 10 0.75 -17.21 -17.48
CA ALA A 10 -0.17 -17.56 -18.57
C ALA A 10 -1.33 -16.57 -18.79
N ILE A 11 -1.53 -15.58 -17.90
CA ILE A 11 -2.56 -14.55 -18.07
C ILE A 11 -2.02 -13.42 -18.96
N ALA A 12 -1.75 -13.79 -20.19
CA ALA A 12 -1.74 -12.93 -21.36
C ALA A 12 -2.55 -13.66 -22.43
N SER A 13 -3.84 -13.91 -22.17
CA SER A 13 -4.90 -14.11 -23.18
C SER A 13 -6.22 -14.63 -22.54
N PHE A 14 -7.31 -14.01 -23.01
CA PHE A 14 -8.72 -14.42 -23.00
C PHE A 14 -9.66 -14.16 -21.80
N VAL A 15 -10.88 -13.79 -22.19
CA VAL A 15 -12.00 -13.12 -21.51
C VAL A 15 -13.25 -14.04 -21.54
N PHE A 16 -14.26 -13.70 -20.71
CA PHE A 16 -15.69 -14.11 -20.70
C PHE A 16 -16.01 -15.48 -20.09
N ALA A 17 -17.13 -15.74 -19.39
CA ALA A 17 -18.36 -15.06 -18.96
C ALA A 17 -18.82 -15.80 -17.68
N GLY A 18 -19.49 -15.28 -16.65
CA GLY A 18 -20.77 -14.56 -16.58
C GLY A 18 -21.63 -15.25 -15.48
N TRP A 19 -22.41 -14.49 -14.71
CA TRP A 19 -23.83 -14.73 -14.35
C TRP A 19 -24.33 -13.82 -13.20
N LEU A 20 -25.62 -13.53 -13.26
CA LEU A 20 -26.39 -12.40 -12.73
C LEU A 20 -26.91 -12.52 -11.29
N SER A 21 -27.03 -11.34 -10.67
CA SER A 21 -28.05 -10.76 -9.76
C SER A 21 -29.05 -11.64 -8.99
N ALA A 22 -29.24 -11.26 -7.72
CA ALA A 22 -30.57 -10.90 -7.19
C ALA A 22 -30.44 -9.87 -6.05
N CYS A 23 -31.08 -8.70 -6.23
CA CYS A 23 -31.30 -7.69 -5.20
C CYS A 23 -32.60 -7.99 -4.44
N VAL A 24 -32.63 -7.72 -3.13
CA VAL A 24 -33.86 -7.36 -2.41
C VAL A 24 -33.53 -6.25 -1.41
N SER A 25 -34.36 -5.20 -1.43
CA SER A 25 -34.21 -3.96 -0.68
C SER A 25 -35.25 -3.79 0.43
N SER A 26 -34.85 -3.02 1.46
CA SER A 26 -35.64 -2.11 2.33
C SER A 26 -35.96 -2.60 3.76
N PRO A 27 -36.25 -1.70 4.73
CA PRO A 27 -35.94 -0.27 4.86
C PRO A 27 -35.23 0.10 6.20
N THR A 28 -34.82 1.37 6.26
CA THR A 28 -34.18 2.11 7.35
C THR A 28 -35.00 2.23 8.63
N GLN A 29 -34.33 2.13 9.79
CA GLN A 29 -34.75 2.76 11.04
C GLN A 29 -33.57 3.48 11.71
N LYS A 30 -33.85 4.73 12.11
CA LYS A 30 -32.93 5.63 12.83
C LYS A 30 -32.88 5.27 14.32
N GLY A 31 -31.67 5.35 14.88
CA GLY A 31 -31.45 5.81 16.25
C GLY A 31 -31.26 4.74 17.33
N ALA A 32 -30.00 4.42 17.64
CA ALA A 32 -29.41 4.39 18.98
C ALA A 32 -27.94 3.97 18.86
N THR A 33 -27.02 4.79 19.37
CA THR A 33 -25.62 4.40 19.56
C THR A 33 -25.57 3.32 20.64
N VAL A 34 -25.46 2.06 20.23
CA VAL A 34 -25.28 0.93 21.14
C VAL A 34 -23.84 0.44 21.04
N LEU A 35 -23.14 0.45 22.17
CA LEU A 35 -21.92 -0.33 22.38
C LEU A 35 -22.29 -1.82 22.31
N ILE A 36 -22.38 -2.39 21.11
CA ILE A 36 -22.68 -3.82 20.96
C ILE A 36 -21.38 -4.61 21.16
N GLY A 37 -21.12 -4.97 22.42
CA GLY A 37 -20.45 -6.24 22.70
C GLY A 37 -21.44 -7.36 22.40
N SER A 38 -21.34 -7.98 21.23
CA SER A 38 -22.09 -9.20 20.92
C SER A 38 -21.56 -10.34 21.81
N PRO A 39 -22.40 -11.25 22.35
CA PRO A 39 -21.98 -12.38 23.19
C PRO A 39 -21.00 -13.36 22.50
N GLU A 40 -20.83 -13.26 21.19
CA GLU A 40 -19.83 -13.97 20.39
C GLU A 40 -18.39 -13.43 20.61
N ALA A 41 -18.23 -12.33 21.36
CA ALA A 41 -16.96 -11.64 21.59
C ALA A 41 -15.98 -12.39 22.52
N ALA A 42 -16.41 -13.43 23.24
CA ALA A 42 -15.54 -14.13 24.19
C ALA A 42 -14.45 -15.00 23.51
N SER A 43 -14.59 -15.32 22.23
CA SER A 43 -13.63 -16.13 21.45
C SER A 43 -13.05 -15.42 20.22
N ALA A 44 -13.47 -14.18 19.94
CA ALA A 44 -13.00 -13.42 18.77
C ALA A 44 -11.58 -12.87 18.98
N PHE A 45 -10.76 -12.92 17.93
CA PHE A 45 -9.40 -12.35 17.92
C PHE A 45 -9.44 -10.81 17.86
N VAL A 46 -10.41 -10.23 17.16
CA VAL A 46 -10.66 -8.78 17.18
C VAL A 46 -11.52 -8.47 18.39
N ARG A 47 -10.89 -7.95 19.45
CA ARG A 47 -11.59 -7.55 20.68
C ARG A 47 -12.48 -6.35 20.42
N ARG A 48 -11.92 -5.27 19.87
CA ARG A 48 -12.63 -4.01 19.62
C ARG A 48 -12.26 -3.42 18.27
N VAL A 49 -13.25 -2.80 17.62
CA VAL A 49 -13.05 -1.87 16.52
C VAL A 49 -13.59 -0.53 16.97
N ASP A 50 -12.71 0.46 17.11
CA ASP A 50 -13.02 1.83 17.48
C ASP A 50 -13.03 2.69 16.22
N TYR A 51 -14.18 3.30 15.93
CA TYR A 51 -14.37 4.23 14.81
C TYR A 51 -15.03 5.53 15.28
N SER A 52 -14.84 5.88 16.56
CA SER A 52 -15.45 7.07 17.17
C SER A 52 -14.99 8.38 16.53
N GLU A 53 -13.78 8.45 15.99
CA GLU A 53 -13.24 9.60 15.24
C GLU A 53 -13.72 9.67 13.78
N ALA A 54 -14.33 8.60 13.26
CA ALA A 54 -14.84 8.53 11.89
C ALA A 54 -16.15 7.71 11.83
N PRO A 55 -17.27 8.23 12.39
CA PRO A 55 -18.53 7.49 12.48
C PRO A 55 -19.06 6.97 11.13
N GLU A 56 -18.75 7.67 10.04
CA GLU A 56 -19.10 7.31 8.67
C GLU A 56 -18.38 6.04 8.17
N MET A 57 -17.33 5.57 8.85
CA MET A 57 -16.60 4.35 8.52
C MET A 57 -17.25 3.07 9.07
N GLN A 58 -18.48 3.12 9.62
CA GLN A 58 -19.14 1.98 10.26
C GLN A 58 -19.09 0.69 9.42
N GLU A 59 -19.43 0.76 8.13
CA GLU A 59 -19.41 -0.41 7.24
C GLU A 59 -18.01 -1.02 7.08
N LEU A 60 -17.00 -0.16 6.90
CA LEU A 60 -15.59 -0.59 6.82
C LEU A 60 -15.09 -1.12 8.17
N ALA A 61 -15.55 -0.58 9.30
CA ALA A 61 -15.21 -1.06 10.62
C ALA A 61 -15.75 -2.48 10.88
N GLU A 62 -16.98 -2.75 10.46
CA GLU A 62 -17.58 -4.10 10.51
C GLU A 62 -16.83 -5.07 9.59
N ARG A 63 -16.43 -4.64 8.39
CA ARG A 63 -15.61 -5.42 7.47
C ARG A 63 -14.22 -5.70 8.06
N ALA A 64 -13.59 -4.71 8.68
CA ALA A 64 -12.30 -4.84 9.34
C ALA A 64 -12.34 -5.90 10.45
N ARG A 65 -13.43 -5.92 11.24
CA ARG A 65 -13.65 -6.97 12.25
C ARG A 65 -13.72 -8.37 11.62
N ARG A 66 -14.49 -8.54 10.54
CA ARG A 66 -14.61 -9.83 9.84
C ARG A 66 -13.26 -10.31 9.32
N ILE A 67 -12.53 -9.44 8.63
CA ILE A 67 -11.19 -9.73 8.11
C ILE A 67 -10.23 -10.09 9.25
N GLY A 68 -10.20 -9.32 10.34
CA GLY A 68 -9.33 -9.59 11.46
C GLY A 68 -9.56 -10.95 12.11
N ASN A 69 -10.83 -11.31 12.32
CA ASN A 69 -11.20 -12.62 12.89
C ASN A 69 -10.92 -13.78 11.93
N GLU A 70 -11.09 -13.57 10.62
CA GLU A 70 -10.84 -14.59 9.60
C GLU A 70 -9.34 -14.82 9.34
N VAL A 71 -8.57 -13.74 9.24
CA VAL A 71 -7.20 -13.76 8.71
C VAL A 71 -6.16 -14.00 9.80
N TYR A 72 -6.33 -13.44 10.99
CA TYR A 72 -5.36 -13.61 12.06
C TYR A 72 -5.04 -15.08 12.39
N PRO A 73 -6.01 -16.00 12.56
CA PRO A 73 -5.69 -17.41 12.78
C PRO A 73 -4.96 -18.08 11.60
N LYS A 74 -5.23 -17.64 10.36
CA LYS A 74 -4.51 -18.11 9.16
C LYS A 74 -3.05 -17.65 9.19
N ILE A 75 -2.80 -16.40 9.57
CA ILE A 75 -1.45 -15.85 9.75
C ILE A 75 -0.70 -16.59 10.86
N LEU A 76 -1.35 -16.81 12.01
CA LEU A 76 -0.77 -17.58 13.11
C LEU A 76 -0.36 -18.98 12.64
N THR A 77 -1.22 -19.64 11.86
CA THR A 77 -0.95 -20.96 11.28
C THR A 77 0.28 -20.93 10.37
N LEU A 78 0.50 -19.86 9.60
CA LEU A 78 1.63 -19.72 8.68
C LEU A 78 2.96 -19.37 9.40
N LEU A 79 2.92 -18.60 10.48
CA LEU A 79 4.12 -18.04 11.12
C LEU A 79 4.57 -18.72 12.42
N ALA A 80 3.64 -19.27 13.20
CA ALA A 80 3.91 -19.58 14.60
C ALA A 80 4.07 -21.10 14.83
N ASP A 81 5.16 -21.48 15.52
CA ASP A 81 5.33 -22.81 16.10
C ASP A 81 4.59 -22.93 17.44
N ASN A 82 4.43 -21.81 18.16
CA ASN A 82 3.72 -21.72 19.42
C ASN A 82 2.95 -20.39 19.49
N THR A 83 1.64 -20.46 19.37
CA THR A 83 0.73 -19.30 19.37
C THR A 83 0.40 -18.79 20.77
N SER A 84 0.67 -19.55 21.83
CA SER A 84 0.27 -19.19 23.21
C SER A 84 0.93 -17.92 23.74
N LYS A 85 2.12 -17.60 23.25
CA LYS A 85 2.86 -16.38 23.61
C LYS A 85 2.53 -15.17 22.73
N LEU A 86 1.73 -15.36 21.68
CA LEU A 86 1.34 -14.29 20.76
C LEU A 86 0.07 -13.60 21.27
N PRO A 87 -0.22 -12.36 20.83
CA PRO A 87 -1.46 -11.69 21.18
C PRO A 87 -2.68 -12.56 20.85
N GLN A 88 -3.47 -12.93 21.86
CA GLN A 88 -4.72 -13.68 21.65
C GLN A 88 -5.84 -12.78 21.13
N GLN A 89 -5.71 -11.47 21.36
CA GLN A 89 -6.63 -10.46 20.89
C GLN A 89 -5.90 -9.16 20.54
N PHE A 90 -6.48 -8.40 19.62
CA PHE A 90 -6.04 -7.06 19.25
C PHE A 90 -7.23 -6.13 18.99
N ASP A 91 -6.96 -4.82 18.99
CA ASP A 91 -7.91 -3.76 18.65
C ASP A 91 -7.60 -3.17 17.27
N ILE A 92 -8.63 -2.71 16.58
CA ILE A 92 -8.54 -1.90 15.36
C ILE A 92 -9.09 -0.51 15.69
N VAL A 93 -8.42 0.55 15.25
CA VAL A 93 -8.79 1.94 15.52
C VAL A 93 -8.76 2.73 14.22
N PHE A 94 -9.90 3.27 13.81
CA PHE A 94 -10.00 4.24 12.72
C PHE A 94 -9.70 5.62 13.28
N LYS A 95 -8.67 6.27 12.74
CA LYS A 95 -8.27 7.63 13.03
C LYS A 95 -8.72 8.52 11.90
N GLU A 96 -9.23 9.72 12.20
CA GLU A 96 -9.59 10.70 11.16
C GLU A 96 -8.42 10.89 10.18
N HIS A 97 -7.21 11.05 10.73
CA HIS A 97 -5.95 11.10 9.99
C HIS A 97 -4.83 10.37 10.74
N VAL A 98 -3.89 9.76 10.00
CA VAL A 98 -2.72 9.08 10.55
C VAL A 98 -1.45 9.86 10.18
N GLU A 99 -0.80 10.45 11.19
CA GLU A 99 0.49 11.15 11.05
C GLU A 99 1.68 10.20 11.24
N PHE A 100 1.63 9.01 10.64
CA PHE A 100 2.72 8.03 10.70
C PHE A 100 3.40 7.91 9.34
N ARG A 101 4.73 7.81 9.33
CA ARG A 101 5.53 7.56 8.13
C ARG A 101 6.24 6.22 8.24
N ASN A 102 6.27 5.46 7.15
CA ASN A 102 7.04 4.23 7.09
C ASN A 102 8.54 4.51 7.07
N PHE A 103 9.34 3.44 7.19
CA PHE A 103 10.80 3.54 7.11
C PHE A 103 11.32 3.98 5.73
N ALA A 104 10.48 3.95 4.69
CA ALA A 104 10.76 4.53 3.37
C ALA A 104 10.37 6.03 3.26
N GLY A 105 9.84 6.62 4.34
CA GLY A 105 9.50 8.04 4.45
C GLY A 105 8.13 8.44 3.89
N TYR A 106 7.34 7.49 3.40
CA TYR A 106 5.98 7.69 2.90
C TYR A 106 4.97 7.71 4.05
N GLU A 107 3.91 8.51 3.91
CA GLU A 107 2.80 8.49 4.86
C GLU A 107 2.11 7.12 4.82
N CYS A 108 1.66 6.64 5.97
CA CYS A 108 1.05 5.32 6.10
C CYS A 108 -0.46 5.42 6.17
N GLY A 109 -1.16 4.60 5.36
CA GLY A 109 -2.61 4.42 5.50
C GLY A 109 -3.01 3.56 6.70
N ALA A 110 -2.06 2.80 7.23
CA ALA A 110 -2.23 1.96 8.41
C ALA A 110 -0.89 1.73 9.12
N TYR A 111 -0.94 1.42 10.41
CA TYR A 111 0.21 0.92 11.16
C TYR A 111 -0.23 0.11 12.38
N ALA A 112 0.60 -0.85 12.79
CA ALA A 112 0.42 -1.63 14.00
C ALA A 112 1.39 -1.19 15.10
N MET A 113 0.89 -1.12 16.33
CA MET A 113 1.71 -0.90 17.52
C MET A 113 1.22 -1.80 18.66
N GLY A 114 2.05 -2.79 19.01
CA GLY A 114 1.72 -3.80 20.00
C GLY A 114 0.49 -4.62 19.60
N LYS A 115 -0.64 -4.41 20.29
CA LYS A 115 -1.92 -5.11 20.06
C LYS A 115 -2.98 -4.19 19.44
N LYS A 116 -2.57 -3.10 18.80
CA LYS A 116 -3.47 -2.13 18.17
C LYS A 116 -3.06 -1.93 16.71
N ILE A 117 -4.04 -1.90 15.84
CA ILE A 117 -3.92 -1.50 14.44
C ILE A 117 -4.63 -0.17 14.29
N TYR A 118 -3.97 0.79 13.65
CA TYR A 118 -4.54 2.10 13.34
C TYR A 118 -4.75 2.19 11.83
N LEU A 119 -5.91 2.70 11.41
CA LEU A 119 -6.31 2.86 10.00
C LEU A 119 -6.69 4.32 9.76
N ALA A 120 -6.21 4.90 8.66
CA ALA A 120 -6.50 6.27 8.25
C ALA A 120 -7.87 6.35 7.54
N ALA A 121 -8.87 6.88 8.25
CA ALA A 121 -10.24 6.98 7.77
C ALA A 121 -10.35 7.87 6.52
N ASP A 122 -9.64 9.00 6.50
CA ASP A 122 -9.58 9.91 5.33
C ASP A 122 -9.09 9.22 4.05
N LEU A 123 -8.14 8.30 4.15
CA LEU A 123 -7.63 7.50 3.02
C LEU A 123 -8.63 6.42 2.62
N LEU A 124 -9.22 5.72 3.58
CA LEU A 124 -10.21 4.68 3.33
C LEU A 124 -11.53 5.22 2.77
N GLN A 125 -11.91 6.44 3.13
CA GLN A 125 -13.06 7.13 2.54
C GLN A 125 -12.85 7.41 1.05
N ARG A 126 -11.63 7.80 0.67
CA ARG A 126 -11.25 8.04 -0.74
C ARG A 126 -11.16 6.73 -1.54
N ASN A 127 -10.61 5.69 -0.92
CA ASN A 127 -10.54 4.36 -1.50
C ASN A 127 -10.79 3.23 -0.47
N PRO A 128 -12.03 2.74 -0.36
CA PRO A 128 -12.38 1.68 0.59
C PRO A 128 -11.73 0.33 0.26
N ASN A 129 -11.31 0.10 -0.98
CA ASN A 129 -10.67 -1.14 -1.42
C ASN A 129 -9.27 -1.34 -0.82
N LEU A 130 -8.69 -0.28 -0.23
CA LEU A 130 -7.42 -0.34 0.49
C LEU A 130 -7.48 -1.15 1.78
N LEU A 131 -8.67 -1.26 2.38
CA LEU A 131 -8.84 -1.82 3.71
C LEU A 131 -8.17 -3.18 3.83
N ASP A 132 -8.44 -4.11 2.92
CA ASP A 132 -8.03 -5.51 3.09
C ASP A 132 -6.52 -5.66 3.03
N VAL A 133 -5.90 -5.04 2.04
CA VAL A 133 -4.47 -5.20 1.82
C VAL A 133 -3.65 -4.52 2.91
N GLN A 134 -4.11 -3.37 3.42
CA GLN A 134 -3.45 -2.69 4.53
C GLN A 134 -3.72 -3.44 5.85
N LEU A 135 -4.97 -3.79 6.12
CA LEU A 135 -5.32 -4.47 7.37
C LEU A 135 -4.63 -5.83 7.50
N VAL A 136 -4.56 -6.63 6.44
CA VAL A 136 -3.89 -7.94 6.48
C VAL A 136 -2.37 -7.77 6.70
N HIS A 137 -1.77 -6.73 6.13
CA HIS A 137 -0.37 -6.38 6.41
C HIS A 137 -0.19 -6.02 7.91
N GLU A 138 -1.05 -5.18 8.48
CA GLU A 138 -0.96 -4.81 9.89
C GLU A 138 -1.25 -5.96 10.86
N ILE A 139 -2.18 -6.85 10.51
CA ILE A 139 -2.45 -8.08 11.27
C ILE A 139 -1.20 -8.97 11.33
N ALA A 140 -0.38 -8.98 10.28
CA ALA A 140 0.89 -9.70 10.29
C ALA A 140 1.84 -9.15 11.36
N HIS A 141 1.92 -7.84 11.54
CA HIS A 141 2.75 -7.24 12.59
C HIS A 141 2.27 -7.62 14.01
N VAL A 142 0.96 -7.73 14.22
CA VAL A 142 0.41 -8.25 15.49
C VAL A 142 0.90 -9.68 15.75
N ALA A 143 0.94 -10.54 14.71
CA ALA A 143 1.39 -11.93 14.83
C ALA A 143 2.93 -12.08 14.92
N GLN A 144 3.68 -11.18 14.30
CA GLN A 144 5.14 -11.13 14.41
C GLN A 144 5.54 -10.85 15.85
N HIS A 145 4.96 -9.80 16.45
CA HIS A 145 5.20 -9.38 17.83
C HIS A 145 6.69 -9.29 18.16
N TYR A 146 7.46 -8.67 17.25
CA TYR A 146 8.92 -8.55 17.36
C TYR A 146 9.33 -7.49 18.40
N ASP A 147 10.53 -7.68 18.96
CA ASP A 147 11.18 -6.71 19.83
C ASP A 147 11.90 -5.64 18.98
N TRP A 148 11.13 -4.65 18.52
CA TRP A 148 11.65 -3.54 17.74
C TRP A 148 12.48 -2.59 18.64
N PRO A 149 13.66 -2.08 18.21
CA PRO A 149 14.24 -2.10 16.86
C PRO A 149 15.28 -3.22 16.61
N LYS A 150 15.29 -4.30 17.39
CA LYS A 150 16.36 -5.32 17.33
C LYS A 150 16.28 -6.25 16.11
N VAL A 151 15.22 -6.12 15.31
CA VAL A 151 14.95 -6.95 14.14
C VAL A 151 15.09 -6.10 12.88
N PRO A 152 15.71 -6.62 11.79
CA PRO A 152 15.82 -5.87 10.55
C PRO A 152 14.44 -5.43 10.02
N PRO A 153 14.24 -4.12 9.73
CA PRO A 153 12.92 -3.60 9.34
C PRO A 153 12.45 -4.20 8.01
N TYR A 154 13.36 -4.44 7.07
CA TYR A 154 13.01 -4.99 5.76
C TYR A 154 12.43 -6.41 5.83
N TRP A 155 12.84 -7.25 6.80
CA TRP A 155 12.21 -8.55 7.00
C TRP A 155 10.89 -8.46 7.76
N THR A 156 10.77 -7.52 8.69
CA THR A 156 9.51 -7.23 9.37
C THR A 156 8.41 -6.91 8.35
N GLU A 157 8.73 -6.06 7.40
CA GLU A 157 7.82 -5.55 6.37
C GLU A 157 7.65 -6.58 5.24
N GLY A 158 8.74 -7.24 4.85
CA GLY A 158 8.71 -8.30 3.84
C GLY A 158 7.88 -9.52 4.25
N ILE A 159 7.91 -9.92 5.53
CA ILE A 159 7.09 -11.04 6.01
C ILE A 159 5.61 -10.66 6.02
N ALA A 160 5.26 -9.41 6.36
CA ALA A 160 3.88 -8.93 6.29
C ALA A 160 3.35 -8.98 4.85
N ASP A 161 4.16 -8.55 3.88
CA ASP A 161 3.81 -8.64 2.46
C ASP A 161 3.78 -10.09 1.93
N TYR A 162 4.70 -10.94 2.36
CA TYR A 162 4.67 -12.38 2.06
C TYR A 162 3.34 -13.02 2.50
N LEU A 163 2.84 -12.69 3.69
CA LEU A 163 1.62 -13.29 4.23
C LEU A 163 0.38 -12.88 3.44
N ARG A 164 0.21 -11.59 3.17
CA ARG A 164 -0.92 -11.12 2.35
C ARG A 164 -0.87 -11.74 0.95
N PHE A 165 0.33 -11.89 0.37
CA PHE A 165 0.52 -12.60 -0.91
C PHE A 165 0.12 -14.08 -0.83
N LYS A 166 0.55 -14.79 0.22
CA LYS A 166 0.21 -16.20 0.45
C LYS A 166 -1.30 -16.42 0.60
N LEU A 167 -1.98 -15.46 1.22
CA LEU A 167 -3.42 -15.47 1.47
C LEU A 167 -4.26 -14.91 0.31
N GLY A 168 -3.64 -14.34 -0.72
CA GLY A 168 -4.32 -13.83 -1.91
C GLY A 168 -4.81 -12.38 -1.81
N TYR A 169 -4.37 -11.63 -0.81
CA TYR A 169 -4.64 -10.20 -0.65
C TYR A 169 -3.59 -9.39 -1.44
N THR A 170 -3.84 -9.22 -2.75
CA THR A 170 -2.99 -8.45 -3.67
C THR A 170 -3.63 -7.12 -4.09
N ASN A 171 -2.81 -6.12 -4.41
CA ASN A 171 -3.23 -4.70 -4.51
C ASN A 171 -3.75 -4.26 -5.88
N GLY A 172 -4.20 -5.14 -6.75
CA GLY A 172 -4.31 -4.72 -8.15
C GLY A 172 -3.82 -5.76 -9.14
N TRP A 173 -2.75 -6.37 -8.69
CA TRP A 173 -1.90 -7.24 -9.46
C TRP A 173 -2.44 -8.64 -9.35
N SER A 174 -2.54 -9.29 -10.50
CA SER A 174 -2.81 -10.71 -10.61
C SER A 174 -1.80 -11.55 -9.80
N CYS A 175 -0.64 -10.99 -9.39
CA CYS A 175 0.45 -11.70 -8.72
C CYS A 175 1.27 -10.85 -7.73
N PRO A 176 1.89 -11.48 -6.71
CA PRO A 176 2.98 -10.92 -5.89
C PRO A 176 4.17 -10.50 -6.76
N GLN A 177 4.66 -9.27 -6.62
CA GLN A 177 5.78 -8.78 -7.44
C GLN A 177 6.66 -7.77 -6.70
N CYS A 178 7.96 -7.81 -6.98
CA CYS A 178 8.90 -6.75 -6.66
C CYS A 178 8.61 -5.55 -7.57
N SER A 179 8.07 -4.48 -6.99
CA SER A 179 7.60 -3.31 -7.72
C SER A 179 8.66 -2.21 -7.76
N ALA A 180 8.54 -1.29 -8.72
CA ALA A 180 9.41 -0.12 -8.82
C ALA A 180 9.36 0.81 -7.59
N LEU A 181 8.32 0.71 -6.75
CA LEU A 181 8.21 1.51 -5.53
C LEU A 181 9.22 1.08 -4.45
N TYR A 182 9.53 -0.21 -4.41
CA TYR A 182 10.43 -0.85 -3.46
C TYR A 182 11.33 -1.83 -4.24
N PRO A 183 12.28 -1.34 -5.06
CA PRO A 183 12.98 -2.13 -6.08
C PRO A 183 14.01 -3.14 -5.53
N HIS A 184 14.25 -3.17 -4.22
CA HIS A 184 15.20 -4.06 -3.57
C HIS A 184 14.61 -4.73 -2.32
N TYR A 185 15.09 -5.92 -1.94
CA TYR A 185 14.58 -6.61 -0.73
C TYR A 185 14.86 -5.85 0.57
N THR A 186 15.89 -5.00 0.60
CA THR A 186 16.18 -4.13 1.76
C THR A 186 15.24 -2.93 1.85
N ASP A 187 14.44 -2.66 0.81
CA ASP A 187 13.30 -1.74 0.88
C ASP A 187 12.08 -2.38 1.56
N GLY A 188 12.16 -3.65 1.99
CA GLY A 188 11.04 -4.37 2.60
C GLY A 188 9.86 -4.56 1.64
N TYR A 189 8.65 -4.45 2.19
CA TYR A 189 7.38 -4.43 1.44
C TYR A 189 7.30 -5.48 0.32
N THR A 190 6.83 -5.07 -0.86
CA THR A 190 6.41 -5.94 -1.96
C THR A 190 7.57 -6.76 -2.50
N CYS A 191 8.76 -6.19 -2.57
CA CYS A 191 9.92 -6.88 -3.12
C CYS A 191 10.52 -7.88 -2.14
N ALA A 192 10.64 -7.53 -0.87
CA ALA A 192 11.04 -8.49 0.16
C ALA A 192 10.01 -9.62 0.27
N GLY A 193 8.70 -9.30 0.26
CA GLY A 193 7.64 -10.30 0.28
C GLY A 193 7.64 -11.22 -0.94
N ALA A 194 7.90 -10.68 -2.15
CA ALA A 194 8.00 -11.47 -3.37
C ALA A 194 9.24 -12.38 -3.37
N LEU A 195 10.39 -11.88 -2.90
CA LEU A 195 11.60 -12.69 -2.70
C LEU A 195 11.33 -13.82 -1.71
N LEU A 196 10.75 -13.53 -0.55
CA LEU A 196 10.42 -14.53 0.46
C LEU A 196 9.43 -15.58 -0.08
N LEU A 197 8.45 -15.16 -0.88
CA LEU A 197 7.52 -16.10 -1.51
C LEU A 197 8.22 -17.01 -2.53
N TYR A 198 9.15 -16.47 -3.32
CA TYR A 198 9.99 -17.24 -4.23
C TYR A 198 10.85 -18.25 -3.48
N VAL A 199 11.55 -17.83 -2.42
CA VAL A 199 12.42 -18.69 -1.63
C VAL A 199 11.62 -19.81 -0.97
N ASP A 200 10.52 -19.47 -0.29
CA ASP A 200 9.64 -20.43 0.39
C ASP A 200 8.99 -21.42 -0.58
N THR A 201 8.69 -21.00 -1.81
CA THR A 201 8.10 -21.91 -2.80
C THR A 201 9.13 -22.80 -3.50
N THR A 202 10.36 -22.30 -3.67
CA THR A 202 11.42 -23.00 -4.42
C THR A 202 12.23 -23.95 -3.54
N TYR A 203 12.55 -23.53 -2.31
CA TYR A 203 13.49 -24.22 -1.43
C TYR A 203 12.84 -24.93 -0.24
N GLY A 204 11.53 -24.78 -0.06
CA GLY A 204 10.74 -25.51 0.94
C GLY A 204 9.73 -24.61 1.65
N SER A 205 8.49 -25.08 1.80
CA SER A 205 7.33 -24.29 2.23
C SER A 205 7.31 -23.89 3.72
N ASN A 206 8.46 -23.83 4.37
CA ASN A 206 8.64 -23.46 5.77
C ASN A 206 9.78 -22.46 5.99
N VAL A 207 10.46 -21.98 4.94
CA VAL A 207 11.60 -21.06 5.10
C VAL A 207 11.16 -19.78 5.81
N VAL A 208 9.99 -19.22 5.46
CA VAL A 208 9.52 -17.97 6.09
C VAL A 208 9.09 -18.18 7.54
N ARG A 209 8.52 -19.33 7.87
CA ARG A 209 8.22 -19.69 9.27
C ARG A 209 9.50 -19.76 10.10
N GLN A 210 10.56 -20.38 9.58
CA GLN A 210 11.86 -20.46 10.26
C GLN A 210 12.52 -19.08 10.38
N LEU A 211 12.46 -18.27 9.33
CA LEU A 211 12.95 -16.88 9.37
C LEU A 211 12.23 -16.09 10.46
N ASN A 212 10.89 -16.17 10.51
CA ASN A 212 10.08 -15.51 11.54
C ASN A 212 10.49 -15.93 12.96
N LYS A 213 10.84 -17.21 13.17
CA LYS A 213 11.34 -17.71 14.45
C LYS A 213 12.66 -17.05 14.84
N GLU A 214 13.65 -17.04 13.94
CA GLU A 214 14.97 -16.42 14.17
C GLU A 214 14.86 -14.91 14.44
N LEU A 215 13.96 -14.21 13.73
CA LEU A 215 13.69 -12.80 13.95
C LEU A 215 13.04 -12.55 15.32
N ARG A 216 12.06 -13.37 15.72
CA ARG A 216 11.40 -13.25 17.02
C ARG A 216 12.34 -13.56 18.19
N SER A 217 13.29 -14.47 18.03
CA SER A 217 14.33 -14.74 19.03
C SER A 217 15.52 -13.79 18.96
N VAL A 218 15.56 -12.85 18.01
CA VAL A 218 16.66 -11.90 17.81
C VAL A 218 17.99 -12.63 17.56
N THR A 219 17.95 -13.74 16.81
CA THR A 219 19.10 -14.58 16.46
C THR A 219 19.41 -14.57 14.95
N TYR A 220 18.66 -13.80 14.17
CA TYR A 220 18.80 -13.74 12.73
C TYR A 220 20.20 -13.26 12.27
N SER A 221 20.74 -13.96 11.27
CA SER A 221 21.84 -13.52 10.42
C SER A 221 21.64 -14.06 9.02
N ASP A 222 22.29 -13.49 8.00
CA ASP A 222 22.16 -13.93 6.60
C ASP A 222 22.61 -15.40 6.38
N ALA A 223 23.40 -15.97 7.30
CA ALA A 223 23.76 -17.40 7.32
C ALA A 223 22.53 -18.32 7.44
N PHE A 224 21.40 -17.80 7.95
CA PHE A 224 20.10 -18.47 7.95
C PHE A 224 19.74 -19.00 6.56
N PHE A 225 19.92 -18.18 5.50
CA PHE A 225 19.53 -18.57 4.15
C PHE A 225 20.35 -19.75 3.65
N VAL A 226 21.65 -19.80 3.96
CA VAL A 226 22.50 -20.96 3.60
C VAL A 226 21.99 -22.23 4.27
N LYS A 227 21.65 -22.15 5.57
CA LYS A 227 21.10 -23.29 6.32
C LYS A 227 19.74 -23.73 5.78
N ALA A 228 18.88 -22.79 5.40
CA ALA A 228 17.50 -23.06 5.02
C ALA A 228 17.34 -23.48 3.54
N SER A 229 18.20 -23.00 2.64
CA SER A 229 18.08 -23.21 1.18
C SER A 229 19.33 -23.79 0.51
N GLY A 230 20.46 -23.85 1.21
CA GLY A 230 21.77 -24.19 0.63
C GLY A 230 22.41 -23.03 -0.14
N LYS A 231 21.82 -21.83 -0.14
CA LYS A 231 22.30 -20.66 -0.89
C LYS A 231 22.41 -19.43 -0.01
N SER A 232 23.41 -18.60 -0.29
CA SER A 232 23.52 -17.28 0.33
C SER A 232 22.38 -16.35 -0.11
N LEU A 233 22.07 -15.34 0.70
CA LEU A 233 21.08 -14.33 0.35
C LEU A 233 21.40 -13.61 -0.98
N LYS A 234 22.70 -13.40 -1.27
CA LYS A 234 23.17 -12.82 -2.54
C LYS A 234 22.84 -13.72 -3.74
N GLU A 235 23.03 -15.03 -3.62
CA GLU A 235 22.68 -15.98 -4.68
C GLU A 235 21.17 -16.04 -4.88
N LEU A 236 20.39 -16.13 -3.79
CA LEU A 236 18.94 -16.11 -3.84
C LEU A 236 18.40 -14.84 -4.50
N TRP A 237 18.97 -13.68 -4.18
CA TRP A 237 18.62 -12.41 -4.82
C TRP A 237 18.93 -12.41 -6.32
N SER A 238 20.12 -12.88 -6.70
CA SER A 238 20.53 -13.00 -8.11
C SER A 238 19.61 -13.93 -8.91
N GLU A 239 19.15 -15.03 -8.30
CA GLU A 239 18.19 -15.95 -8.92
C GLU A 239 16.80 -15.34 -9.01
N PHE A 240 16.32 -14.71 -7.94
CA PHE A 240 15.01 -14.05 -7.91
C PHE A 240 14.88 -12.98 -8.99
N ARG A 241 15.93 -12.18 -9.23
CA ARG A 241 15.99 -11.15 -10.29
C ARG A 241 15.78 -11.69 -11.70
N LYS A 242 15.93 -13.00 -11.92
CA LYS A 242 15.70 -13.67 -13.21
C LYS A 242 14.28 -14.20 -13.36
N THR A 243 13.45 -14.08 -12.33
CA THR A 243 12.06 -14.57 -12.33
C THR A 243 11.10 -13.48 -12.82
N PRO A 244 9.89 -13.84 -13.31
CA PRO A 244 8.86 -12.87 -13.65
C PRO A 244 8.35 -12.02 -12.47
N PHE A 245 8.64 -12.43 -11.23
CA PHE A 245 8.25 -11.69 -10.02
C PHE A 245 9.15 -10.48 -9.76
N PHE A 246 10.32 -10.40 -10.39
CA PHE A 246 11.14 -9.21 -10.43
C PHE A 246 10.79 -8.39 -11.68
N THR A 247 10.01 -7.33 -11.49
CA THR A 247 9.45 -6.59 -12.64
C THR A 247 10.54 -5.84 -13.41
N PRO A 248 10.42 -5.68 -14.74
CA PRO A 248 11.35 -4.86 -15.52
C PRO A 248 11.53 -3.45 -14.95
N ALA A 249 10.44 -2.84 -14.49
CA ALA A 249 10.46 -1.52 -13.88
C ALA A 249 11.23 -1.46 -12.55
N ALA A 250 11.14 -2.50 -11.71
CA ALA A 250 12.01 -2.60 -10.53
C ALA A 250 13.48 -2.70 -10.96
N GLY A 251 13.77 -3.44 -12.04
CA GLY A 251 15.10 -3.51 -12.63
C GLY A 251 15.64 -2.16 -13.13
N ASP A 252 14.78 -1.33 -13.74
CA ASP A 252 15.17 0.00 -14.23
C ASP A 252 15.46 0.97 -13.09
N ILE A 253 14.64 0.97 -12.03
CA ILE A 253 14.93 1.76 -10.83
C ILE A 253 16.20 1.26 -10.13
N LEU A 254 16.38 -0.06 -10.02
CA LEU A 254 17.57 -0.60 -9.37
C LEU A 254 18.85 -0.19 -10.10
N LYS A 255 18.86 -0.16 -11.44
CA LYS A 255 19.98 0.38 -12.24
C LYS A 255 20.20 1.86 -12.00
N LEU A 256 19.12 2.65 -11.85
CA LEU A 256 19.23 4.07 -11.52
C LEU A 256 19.90 4.25 -10.14
N GLU A 257 19.46 3.49 -9.14
CA GLU A 257 20.07 3.50 -7.80
C GLU A 257 21.54 3.08 -7.82
N GLU A 258 21.87 2.00 -8.52
CA GLU A 258 23.25 1.55 -8.72
C GLU A 258 24.10 2.67 -9.36
N SER A 259 23.58 3.42 -10.34
CA SER A 259 24.29 4.54 -10.96
C SER A 259 24.49 5.75 -10.03
N LEU A 260 23.69 5.85 -8.96
CA LEU A 260 23.80 6.86 -7.91
C LEU A 260 24.61 6.36 -6.70
N GLY A 261 25.26 5.20 -6.82
CA GLY A 261 26.16 4.65 -5.81
C GLY A 261 25.45 3.90 -4.68
N TYR A 262 24.19 3.49 -4.87
CA TYR A 262 23.51 2.65 -3.90
C TYR A 262 24.18 1.28 -3.80
N VAL A 263 24.25 0.74 -2.59
CA VAL A 263 24.75 -0.60 -2.32
C VAL A 263 23.69 -1.37 -1.56
N ASN A 264 23.24 -2.50 -2.11
CA ASN A 264 22.17 -3.33 -1.53
C ASN A 264 20.91 -2.51 -1.17
N GLY A 265 20.47 -1.62 -2.06
CA GLY A 265 19.28 -0.76 -1.88
C GLY A 265 19.48 0.36 -0.85
N GLN A 266 20.69 0.57 -0.33
CA GLN A 266 20.98 1.66 0.60
C GLN A 266 21.73 2.80 -0.12
N PRO A 267 21.32 4.06 0.08
CA PRO A 267 22.03 5.20 -0.49
C PRO A 267 23.46 5.31 0.06
N PRO A 268 24.42 5.85 -0.72
CA PRO A 268 25.73 6.17 -0.19
C PRO A 268 25.62 7.26 0.89
N VAL A 269 26.53 7.20 1.87
CA VAL A 269 26.64 8.22 2.91
C VAL A 269 26.87 9.59 2.26
N GLY A 270 26.08 10.59 2.67
CA GLY A 270 26.19 11.96 2.16
C GLY A 270 25.45 12.22 0.84
N LEU A 271 24.68 11.28 0.31
CA LEU A 271 23.76 11.56 -0.79
C LEU A 271 22.79 12.69 -0.40
N ASP A 272 22.67 13.71 -1.24
CA ASP A 272 21.85 14.86 -0.92
C ASP A 272 20.36 14.51 -0.86
N VAL A 273 19.63 15.19 0.02
CA VAL A 273 18.18 14.98 0.23
C VAL A 273 17.39 15.20 -1.07
N GLY A 274 17.87 16.08 -1.95
CA GLY A 274 17.26 16.30 -3.26
C GLY A 274 17.36 15.08 -4.17
N SER A 275 18.50 14.40 -4.19
CA SER A 275 18.70 13.14 -4.93
C SER A 275 17.81 12.03 -4.40
N ILE A 276 17.71 11.87 -3.08
CA ILE A 276 16.80 10.89 -2.46
C ILE A 276 15.34 11.20 -2.84
N SER A 277 14.93 12.47 -2.80
CA SER A 277 13.59 12.90 -3.23
C SER A 277 13.32 12.55 -4.69
N ARG A 278 14.29 12.80 -5.60
CA ARG A 278 14.16 12.46 -7.02
C ARG A 278 14.02 10.97 -7.27
N ILE A 279 14.76 10.13 -6.54
CA ILE A 279 14.65 8.67 -6.65
C ILE A 279 13.28 8.20 -6.16
N ASN A 280 12.80 8.71 -5.03
CA ASN A 280 11.46 8.39 -4.52
C ASN A 280 10.35 8.83 -5.49
N GLU A 281 10.51 9.99 -6.13
CA GLU A 281 9.61 10.44 -7.19
C GLU A 281 9.67 9.51 -8.42
N ALA A 282 10.86 9.07 -8.84
CA ALA A 282 11.02 8.14 -9.95
C ALA A 282 10.45 6.74 -9.65
N ARG A 283 10.67 6.22 -8.43
CA ARG A 283 10.05 4.99 -7.88
C ARG A 283 8.54 5.08 -7.99
N ALA A 284 7.96 6.16 -7.47
CA ALA A 284 6.53 6.42 -7.52
C ALA A 284 6.04 6.52 -8.96
N GLU A 285 6.56 7.46 -9.76
CA GLU A 285 6.11 7.68 -11.15
C GLU A 285 6.18 6.39 -12.00
N THR A 286 7.23 5.60 -11.82
CA THR A 286 7.37 4.32 -12.51
C THR A 286 6.30 3.33 -12.06
N TYR A 287 6.13 3.15 -10.74
CA TYR A 287 5.09 2.29 -10.18
C TYR A 287 3.68 2.67 -10.67
N ILE A 288 3.43 3.98 -10.75
CA ILE A 288 2.19 4.60 -11.20
C ILE A 288 1.90 4.28 -12.66
N LYS A 289 2.87 4.49 -13.55
CA LYS A 289 2.72 4.26 -15.01
C LYS A 289 2.35 2.82 -15.35
N GLN A 290 2.71 1.86 -14.50
CA GLN A 290 2.37 0.45 -14.71
C GLN A 290 0.93 0.09 -14.34
N GLN A 291 0.20 0.98 -13.67
CA GLN A 291 -1.18 0.73 -13.25
C GLN A 291 -2.17 1.13 -14.35
N PRO A 292 -3.37 0.54 -14.39
CA PRO A 292 -4.43 1.03 -15.27
C PRO A 292 -4.73 2.51 -15.01
N GLY A 293 -4.70 3.33 -16.05
CA GLY A 293 -4.82 4.79 -15.94
C GLY A 293 -3.58 5.53 -15.44
N GLY A 294 -2.48 4.80 -15.16
CA GLY A 294 -1.14 5.30 -14.81
C GLY A 294 -0.66 6.45 -15.68
N ARG A 295 -0.70 6.19 -16.99
CA ARG A 295 -0.29 7.15 -18.00
C ARG A 295 -1.16 8.40 -18.00
N LEU A 296 -2.49 8.25 -17.96
CA LEU A 296 -3.42 9.38 -17.93
C LEU A 296 -3.28 10.21 -16.67
N TRP A 297 -3.01 9.59 -15.51
CA TRP A 297 -2.70 10.34 -14.29
C TRP A 297 -1.40 11.13 -14.41
N THR A 298 -0.34 10.52 -14.98
CA THR A 298 0.93 11.21 -15.20
C THR A 298 0.74 12.41 -16.14
N GLU A 299 -0.05 12.25 -17.20
CA GLU A 299 -0.42 13.32 -18.13
C GLU A 299 -1.26 14.42 -17.44
N ALA A 300 -2.19 14.06 -16.54
CA ALA A 300 -2.96 15.03 -15.73
C ALA A 300 -2.06 15.86 -14.80
N VAL A 301 -1.07 15.23 -14.16
CA VAL A 301 -0.06 15.91 -13.34
C VAL A 301 0.79 16.86 -14.18
N GLN A 302 1.22 16.43 -15.37
CA GLN A 302 1.97 17.29 -16.30
C GLN A 302 1.12 18.48 -16.76
N PHE A 303 -0.16 18.27 -17.03
CA PHE A 303 -1.10 19.36 -17.34
C PHE A 303 -1.17 20.38 -16.20
N LEU A 304 -1.35 19.92 -14.95
CA LEU A 304 -1.41 20.81 -13.78
C LEU A 304 -0.11 21.59 -13.57
N LYS A 305 1.05 20.93 -13.72
CA LYS A 305 2.36 21.58 -13.73
C LYS A 305 2.45 22.65 -14.82
N SER A 306 1.96 22.35 -16.03
CA SER A 306 1.97 23.33 -17.13
C SER A 306 1.10 24.57 -16.85
N LEU A 307 -0.03 24.42 -16.15
CA LEU A 307 -0.84 25.56 -15.71
C LEU A 307 -0.06 26.41 -14.70
N LYS A 308 0.65 25.77 -13.77
CA LYS A 308 1.49 26.46 -12.78
C LYS A 308 2.60 27.25 -13.46
N ASP A 309 3.32 26.63 -14.39
CA ASP A 309 4.44 27.25 -15.11
C ASP A 309 3.98 28.45 -15.95
N LYS A 310 2.75 28.39 -16.47
CA LYS A 310 2.10 29.49 -17.19
C LYS A 310 1.40 30.50 -16.29
N ASN A 311 1.53 30.38 -14.96
CA ASN A 311 0.86 31.23 -13.96
C ASN A 311 -0.68 31.26 -14.12
N ARG A 312 -1.27 30.11 -14.45
CA ARG A 312 -2.71 29.87 -14.67
C ARG A 312 -3.31 28.87 -13.69
N LEU A 313 -2.52 28.32 -12.76
CA LEU A 313 -3.04 27.37 -11.77
C LEU A 313 -3.79 28.13 -10.66
N PRO A 314 -5.11 27.91 -10.48
CA PRO A 314 -5.89 28.68 -9.51
C PRO A 314 -5.41 28.48 -8.08
N GLY A 315 -5.41 29.58 -7.33
CA GLY A 315 -4.94 29.61 -5.96
C GLY A 315 -3.43 29.68 -5.81
N TRP A 316 -2.62 29.89 -6.85
CA TRP A 316 -1.16 30.04 -6.77
C TRP A 316 -0.66 31.40 -7.25
N SER A 317 0.26 31.99 -6.50
CA SER A 317 1.01 33.18 -6.90
C SER A 317 2.29 32.82 -7.64
N ARG A 318 2.81 33.79 -8.42
CA ARG A 318 4.08 33.64 -9.15
C ARG A 318 5.22 33.41 -8.16
N GLY A 319 5.99 32.35 -8.36
CA GLY A 319 7.12 31.99 -7.49
C GLY A 319 6.75 31.18 -6.24
N GLU A 320 5.47 30.91 -5.97
CA GLU A 320 5.13 29.97 -4.89
C GLU A 320 5.56 28.55 -5.27
N HIS A 321 6.10 27.81 -4.30
CA HIS A 321 6.53 26.43 -4.46
C HIS A 321 5.65 25.49 -3.61
N GLY A 322 5.57 24.24 -4.04
CA GLY A 322 4.85 23.20 -3.32
C GLY A 322 5.00 21.86 -4.01
N LYS A 323 4.37 20.83 -3.44
CA LYS A 323 4.49 19.45 -3.90
C LYS A 323 3.11 18.84 -4.12
N ILE A 324 2.97 18.14 -5.24
CA ILE A 324 1.80 17.28 -5.48
C ILE A 324 1.90 16.11 -4.51
N LEU A 325 0.82 15.85 -3.77
CA LEU A 325 0.78 14.74 -2.82
C LEU A 325 0.57 13.43 -3.58
N PHE A 326 1.69 12.77 -3.90
CA PHE A 326 1.74 11.45 -4.51
C PHE A 326 0.97 10.37 -3.72
N GLN A 327 0.85 10.53 -2.40
CA GLN A 327 0.09 9.65 -1.52
C GLN A 327 -1.38 9.51 -1.94
N THR A 328 -1.98 10.61 -2.41
CA THR A 328 -3.35 10.65 -2.96
C THR A 328 -3.52 9.66 -4.10
N TYR A 329 -2.47 9.49 -4.90
CA TYR A 329 -2.51 8.58 -6.03
C TYR A 329 -2.23 7.12 -5.66
N ILE A 330 -1.32 6.82 -4.72
CA ILE A 330 -1.17 5.44 -4.23
C ILE A 330 -2.49 4.95 -3.61
N SER A 331 -3.20 5.83 -2.88
CA SER A 331 -4.56 5.51 -2.44
C SER A 331 -5.55 5.38 -3.60
N ASP A 332 -5.48 6.17 -4.66
CA ASP A 332 -6.40 6.09 -5.81
C ASP A 332 -6.11 4.95 -6.80
N LEU A 333 -4.87 4.44 -6.82
CA LEU A 333 -4.39 3.43 -7.75
C LEU A 333 -5.09 2.09 -7.64
N GLN A 334 -5.60 1.79 -6.44
CA GLN A 334 -6.12 0.47 -6.11
C GLN A 334 -7.63 0.34 -6.42
N LYS A 335 -8.22 1.34 -7.11
CA LYS A 335 -9.60 1.27 -7.63
C LYS A 335 -9.73 0.43 -8.90
N VAL A 336 -8.64 0.06 -9.58
CA VAL A 336 -8.72 -0.48 -10.93
C VAL A 336 -8.09 -1.86 -11.05
N ILE A 337 -8.83 -2.87 -10.61
CA ILE A 337 -8.79 -4.21 -11.20
C ILE A 337 -10.19 -4.46 -11.73
N GLY A 338 -10.32 -4.74 -13.01
CA GLY A 338 -11.60 -5.14 -13.60
C GLY A 338 -11.85 -4.43 -14.91
N ASP A 339 -12.21 -3.14 -14.85
CA ASP A 339 -12.63 -2.39 -16.04
C ASP A 339 -12.10 -0.95 -15.95
N PHE A 340 -10.90 -0.71 -16.48
CA PHE A 340 -10.42 0.66 -16.66
C PHE A 340 -11.10 1.25 -17.88
N GLU A 341 -12.17 2.02 -17.67
CA GLU A 341 -12.69 2.94 -18.68
C GLU A 341 -11.75 4.16 -18.74
N PRO A 342 -10.98 4.33 -19.83
CA PRO A 342 -9.98 5.39 -19.91
C PRO A 342 -10.58 6.78 -20.06
N TYR A 343 -11.84 6.87 -20.51
CA TYR A 343 -12.52 8.12 -20.79
C TYR A 343 -14.02 8.06 -20.44
N PRO A 344 -14.63 9.16 -19.98
CA PRO A 344 -13.98 10.42 -19.62
C PRO A 344 -13.09 10.21 -18.39
N PHE A 345 -11.83 10.64 -18.49
CA PHE A 345 -10.89 10.56 -17.38
C PHE A 345 -11.15 11.76 -16.48
N SER A 346 -11.46 11.53 -15.21
CA SER A 346 -11.60 12.59 -14.21
C SER A 346 -10.90 12.17 -12.92
N LYS A 347 -9.98 13.01 -12.43
CA LYS A 347 -9.25 12.77 -11.18
C LYS A 347 -9.02 14.04 -10.39
N THR A 348 -9.15 13.93 -9.08
CA THR A 348 -8.77 14.97 -8.12
C THR A 348 -7.28 14.84 -7.81
N LEU A 349 -6.49 15.84 -8.18
CA LEU A 349 -5.10 16.00 -7.79
C LEU A 349 -5.03 16.86 -6.54
N VAL A 350 -4.24 16.42 -5.55
CA VAL A 350 -4.07 17.14 -4.29
C VAL A 350 -2.64 17.68 -4.19
N VAL A 351 -2.50 18.93 -3.77
CA VAL A 351 -1.24 19.66 -3.75
C VAL A 351 -1.09 20.40 -2.43
N ASN A 352 0.08 20.26 -1.79
CA ASN A 352 0.45 21.07 -0.65
C ASN A 352 1.35 22.20 -1.09
N LYS A 353 1.07 23.39 -0.58
CA LYS A 353 1.97 24.53 -0.70
C LYS A 353 2.99 24.52 0.43
N ASN A 354 4.15 25.10 0.16
CA ASN A 354 5.14 25.34 1.20
C ASN A 354 4.79 26.59 2.03
N SER A 355 4.01 27.52 1.47
CA SER A 355 3.68 28.82 2.06
C SER A 355 2.54 28.78 3.08
N ASP A 356 1.71 27.73 3.08
CA ASP A 356 0.58 27.61 4.00
C ASP A 356 0.24 26.14 4.34
N HIS A 357 -0.73 25.95 5.22
CA HIS A 357 -1.15 24.63 5.72
C HIS A 357 -2.45 24.12 5.09
N SER A 358 -2.99 24.80 4.08
CA SER A 358 -4.16 24.37 3.33
C SER A 358 -3.78 23.25 2.37
N ILE A 359 -4.76 22.43 2.05
CA ILE A 359 -4.68 21.36 1.07
C ILE A 359 -5.39 21.85 -0.19
N TYR A 360 -4.69 21.91 -1.32
CA TYR A 360 -5.26 22.36 -2.59
C TYR A 360 -5.71 21.16 -3.41
N HIS A 361 -6.86 21.28 -4.04
CA HIS A 361 -7.50 20.21 -4.80
C HIS A 361 -7.85 20.71 -6.20
N TYR A 362 -7.63 19.85 -7.20
CA TYR A 362 -7.85 20.15 -8.60
C TYR A 362 -8.50 18.96 -9.30
N ILE A 363 -9.72 19.09 -9.80
CA ILE A 363 -10.32 18.06 -10.67
C ILE A 363 -9.86 18.32 -12.09
N VAL A 364 -9.08 17.40 -12.63
CA VAL A 364 -8.56 17.43 -13.98
C VAL A 364 -9.31 16.41 -14.82
N VAL A 365 -9.80 16.85 -15.99
CA VAL A 365 -10.66 16.07 -16.87
C VAL A 365 -10.09 15.97 -18.28
N ARG A 366 -10.29 14.81 -18.91
CA ARG A 366 -10.11 14.60 -20.35
C ARG A 366 -11.22 13.71 -20.89
N GLU A 367 -12.04 14.27 -21.77
CA GLU A 367 -13.28 13.63 -22.26
C GLU A 367 -13.04 12.44 -23.19
N SER A 368 -11.95 12.47 -23.96
CA SER A 368 -11.60 11.44 -24.92
C SER A 368 -10.10 11.46 -25.20
N LYS A 369 -9.60 10.46 -25.93
CA LYS A 369 -8.19 10.37 -26.32
C LYS A 369 -7.68 11.61 -27.06
N ASP A 370 -8.51 12.23 -27.88
CA ASP A 370 -8.11 13.38 -28.69
C ASP A 370 -8.52 14.72 -28.07
N ALA A 371 -9.28 14.69 -26.97
CA ALA A 371 -9.64 15.88 -26.21
C ALA A 371 -8.42 16.48 -25.49
N SER A 372 -8.39 17.81 -25.40
CA SER A 372 -7.45 18.53 -24.54
C SER A 372 -7.81 18.34 -23.07
N TRP A 373 -6.79 18.35 -22.21
CA TRP A 373 -6.95 18.38 -20.76
C TRP A 373 -7.61 19.69 -20.31
N LYS A 374 -8.51 19.60 -19.34
CA LYS A 374 -9.23 20.73 -18.74
C LYS A 374 -9.16 20.67 -17.22
N LEU A 375 -9.19 21.83 -16.59
CA LEU A 375 -9.39 21.95 -15.15
C LEU A 375 -10.88 22.18 -14.90
N ASP A 376 -11.56 21.22 -14.30
CA ASP A 376 -13.00 21.26 -14.05
C ASP A 376 -13.34 21.96 -12.73
N LYS A 377 -12.58 21.68 -11.66
CA LYS A 377 -12.73 22.35 -10.35
C LYS A 377 -11.39 22.62 -9.69
N ALA A 378 -11.34 23.68 -8.89
CA ALA A 378 -10.22 24.01 -8.03
C ALA A 378 -10.72 24.56 -6.69
N TRP A 379 -10.21 24.04 -5.58
CA TRP A 379 -10.53 24.56 -4.25
C TRP A 379 -9.37 24.31 -3.29
N ARG A 380 -9.36 25.01 -2.15
CA ARG A 380 -8.53 24.63 -1.01
C ARG A 380 -9.40 24.27 0.18
N ALA A 381 -8.94 23.28 0.94
CA ALA A 381 -9.52 22.85 2.19
C ALA A 381 -8.51 23.02 3.33
N SER A 382 -9.00 23.12 4.56
CA SER A 382 -8.15 23.00 5.73
C SER A 382 -7.83 21.53 5.99
N ARG A 383 -6.92 21.24 6.93
CA ARG A 383 -6.47 19.86 7.20
C ARG A 383 -7.59 18.89 7.62
N ASN A 384 -8.69 19.40 8.17
CA ASN A 384 -9.87 18.60 8.53
C ASN A 384 -10.87 18.44 7.37
N GLY A 385 -10.46 18.71 6.13
CA GLY A 385 -11.27 18.53 4.93
C GLY A 385 -12.34 19.61 4.70
N ARG A 386 -12.51 20.58 5.60
CA ARG A 386 -13.44 21.69 5.37
C ARG A 386 -12.94 22.58 4.24
N ILE A 387 -13.78 22.75 3.21
CA ILE A 387 -13.53 23.69 2.11
C ILE A 387 -13.38 25.10 2.70
N VAL A 388 -12.25 25.72 2.39
CA VAL A 388 -11.94 27.10 2.81
C VAL A 388 -12.29 28.07 1.70
N GLU A 389 -12.03 27.70 0.44
CA GLU A 389 -12.23 28.57 -0.71
C GLU A 389 -12.31 27.76 -2.01
N GLU A 390 -13.24 28.11 -2.89
CA GLU A 390 -13.32 27.60 -4.26
C GLU A 390 -12.75 28.65 -5.23
N TYR A 391 -12.01 28.21 -6.22
CA TYR A 391 -11.38 29.08 -7.21
C TYR A 391 -12.05 28.95 -8.58
N PRO A 392 -12.16 30.04 -9.35
CA PRO A 392 -12.58 29.97 -10.74
C PRO A 392 -11.55 29.20 -11.58
N VAL A 393 -12.04 28.36 -12.51
CA VAL A 393 -11.21 27.59 -13.43
C VAL A 393 -11.12 28.26 -14.82
N PRO A 394 -9.97 28.15 -15.52
CA PRO A 394 -9.69 28.89 -16.76
C PRO A 394 -10.11 28.19 -18.05
#